data_AF-A0A7X6Q7X4-F1
#
_entry.id   AF-A0A7X6Q7X4-F1
#
_cell.length_a   1.000
_cell.length_b   1.000
_cell.length_c   1.000
_cell.angle_alpha   90.00
_cell.angle_beta   90.00
_cell.angle_gamma   90.00
#
_symmetry.space_group_name_H-M   'P 1'
#
loop_
_entity.id
_entity.type
_entity.pdbx_description
1 polymer ?
#
loop_
_entity_poly.entity_id
_entity_poly.type
_entity_poly.pdbx_seq_one_letter_code
_entity_poly.pdbx_strand_id
1 'polypeptide(L)'
;PLDVPAIRCPAESIFMEDSYKEPHLEELQKAFGKQEARLREQQRLPFENKGTISDYYYFRKQTSPFMQEMNRSGKKIIDLWLSNEEEIR
;
A
#
# COMPACT_ATOMS: atom_id res chain seq x y z
N PRO A 1 -20.95 31.15 23.63
CA PRO A 1 -20.80 29.71 23.96
C PRO A 1 -21.47 28.88 22.86
N LEU A 2 -20.83 27.83 22.35
CA LEU A 2 -21.46 26.99 21.32
C LEU A 2 -22.63 26.21 21.97
N ASP A 3 -23.84 26.41 21.46
CA ASP A 3 -25.11 25.88 21.99
C ASP A 3 -25.30 24.36 21.80
N VAL A 4 -24.29 23.66 21.29
CA VAL A 4 -24.33 22.21 21.07
C VAL A 4 -23.20 21.57 21.87
N PRO A 5 -23.49 20.66 22.82
CA PRO A 5 -22.44 19.93 23.50
C PRO A 5 -21.64 19.15 22.45
N ALA A 6 -20.33 19.35 22.43
CA ALA A 6 -19.45 18.65 21.52
C ALA A 6 -19.67 17.14 21.66
N ILE A 7 -19.99 16.46 20.57
CA ILE A 7 -20.16 14.99 20.54
C ILE A 7 -18.83 14.39 20.97
N ARG A 8 -18.73 13.99 22.24
CA ARG A 8 -17.59 13.26 22.77
C ARG A 8 -17.73 11.80 22.32
N CYS A 9 -16.61 11.17 22.00
CA CYS A 9 -16.61 9.72 21.78
C CYS A 9 -17.15 9.03 23.06
N PRO A 10 -18.01 8.00 22.95
CA PRO A 10 -18.53 7.28 24.12
C PRO A 10 -17.37 6.76 24.99
N ALA A 11 -17.47 6.91 26.31
CA ALA A 11 -16.41 6.50 27.25
C ALA A 11 -16.08 5.00 27.15
N GLU A 12 -17.08 4.19 26.75
CA GLU A 12 -17.00 2.74 26.56
C GLU A 12 -16.42 2.35 25.18
N SER A 13 -16.22 3.31 24.27
CA SER A 13 -15.74 3.05 22.92
C SER A 13 -14.22 2.89 22.91
N ILE A 14 -13.75 1.71 23.34
CA ILE A 14 -12.36 1.28 23.15
C ILE A 14 -12.23 0.86 21.68
N PHE A 15 -11.74 1.77 20.82
CA PHE A 15 -11.66 1.52 19.38
C PHE A 15 -10.41 0.73 18.96
N MET A 16 -9.46 0.54 19.87
CA MET A 16 -8.25 -0.26 19.65
C MET A 16 -7.91 -1.00 20.95
N GLU A 17 -8.49 -2.20 21.11
CA GLU A 17 -7.94 -3.15 22.06
C GLU A 17 -6.61 -3.64 21.49
N ASP A 18 -5.49 -3.31 22.16
CA ASP A 18 -4.14 -3.76 21.83
C ASP A 18 -4.02 -5.28 22.05
N SER A 19 -4.69 -6.07 21.21
CA SER A 19 -4.42 -7.50 21.13
C SER A 19 -3.40 -7.72 20.01
N TYR A 20 -2.14 -7.92 20.38
CA TYR A 20 -1.14 -8.52 19.49
C TYR A 20 -1.53 -9.99 19.28
N LYS A 21 -2.51 -10.23 18.40
CA LYS A 21 -2.80 -11.58 17.91
C LYS A 21 -1.72 -11.92 16.90
N GLU A 22 -1.01 -13.01 17.14
CA GLU A 22 -0.09 -13.55 16.15
C GLU A 22 -0.90 -13.98 14.92
N PRO A 23 -0.72 -13.35 13.75
CA PRO A 23 -1.51 -13.69 12.59
C PRO A 23 -1.06 -15.05 12.06
N HIS A 24 -1.91 -16.07 12.22
CA HIS A 24 -1.64 -17.39 11.67
C HIS A 24 -1.82 -17.38 10.15
N LEU A 25 -1.06 -18.24 9.45
CA LEU A 25 -1.06 -18.29 7.98
C LEU A 25 -2.45 -18.47 7.37
N GLU A 26 -3.29 -19.30 8.00
CA GLU A 26 -4.67 -19.56 7.55
C GLU A 26 -5.55 -18.31 7.63
N GLU A 27 -5.40 -17.51 8.69
CA GLU A 27 -6.16 -16.28 8.87
C GLU A 27 -5.77 -15.23 7.84
N LEU A 28 -4.46 -15.13 7.55
CA LEU A 28 -3.95 -14.28 6.49
C LEU A 28 -4.49 -14.71 5.12
N GLN A 29 -4.39 -16.00 4.78
CA GLN A 29 -4.94 -16.53 3.52
C GLN A 29 -6.43 -16.22 3.37
N LYS A 30 -7.22 -16.38 4.43
CA LYS A 30 -8.64 -16.06 4.45
C LYS A 30 -8.90 -14.58 4.24
N ALA A 31 -8.14 -13.70 4.89
CA ALA A 31 -8.26 -12.25 4.73
C ALA A 31 -7.89 -11.81 3.30
N PHE A 32 -6.76 -12.28 2.77
CA PHE A 32 -6.32 -12.00 1.40
C PHE A 32 -7.32 -12.51 0.37
N GLY A 33 -7.82 -13.74 0.53
CA GLY A 33 -8.82 -14.32 -0.37
C GLY A 33 -10.13 -13.52 -0.43
N LYS A 34 -10.63 -13.05 0.72
CA LYS A 34 -11.81 -12.16 0.76
C LYS A 34 -11.59 -10.86 0.00
N GLN A 35 -10.41 -10.25 0.15
CA GLN A 35 -10.09 -9.00 -0.52
C GLN A 35 -9.98 -9.20 -2.04
N GLU A 36 -9.36 -10.29 -2.47
CA GLU A 36 -9.24 -10.64 -3.88
C GLU A 36 -10.62 -10.90 -4.51
N ALA A 37 -11.48 -11.69 -3.84
CA ALA A 37 -12.85 -11.95 -4.30
C ALA A 37 -13.64 -10.64 -4.51
N ARG A 38 -13.56 -9.71 -3.56
CA ARG A 38 -14.20 -8.40 -3.68
C ARG A 38 -13.66 -7.57 -4.86
N LEU A 39 -12.35 -7.58 -5.09
CA LEU A 39 -11.75 -6.87 -6.24
C LEU A 39 -12.14 -7.53 -7.57
N ARG A 40 -12.28 -8.87 -7.57
CA ARG A 40 -12.73 -9.65 -8.72
C ARG A 40 -14.17 -9.33 -9.09
N GLU A 41 -15.07 -9.25 -8.11
CA GLU A 41 -16.47 -8.81 -8.31
C GLU A 41 -16.55 -7.41 -8.93
N GLN A 42 -15.66 -6.50 -8.50
CA GLN A 42 -15.58 -5.14 -9.03
C GLN A 42 -14.91 -5.04 -10.42
N GLN A 43 -14.43 -6.15 -10.99
CA GLN A 43 -13.66 -6.18 -12.25
C GLN A 43 -12.41 -5.29 -12.22
N ARG A 44 -11.73 -5.23 -11.06
CA ARG A 44 -10.57 -4.35 -10.85
C ARG A 44 -9.23 -5.07 -10.87
N LEU A 45 -9.22 -6.40 -11.00
CA LEU A 45 -7.96 -7.14 -11.06
C LEU A 45 -7.31 -6.96 -12.44
N PRO A 46 -5.97 -6.96 -12.51
CA PRO A 46 -5.24 -6.88 -13.78
C PRO A 46 -5.55 -8.04 -14.73
N PHE A 47 -5.09 -7.91 -15.97
CA PHE A 47 -5.18 -8.95 -17.02
C PHE A 47 -6.61 -9.42 -17.28
N GLU A 48 -7.52 -8.49 -17.61
CA GLU A 48 -8.95 -8.81 -17.83
C GLU A 48 -9.57 -9.53 -16.63
N ASN A 49 -9.23 -9.10 -15.41
CA ASN A 49 -9.73 -9.65 -14.15
C ASN A 49 -9.26 -11.09 -13.82
N LYS A 50 -8.29 -11.63 -14.56
CA LYS A 50 -7.69 -12.96 -14.34
C LYS A 50 -6.49 -12.93 -13.40
N GLY A 51 -5.93 -11.76 -13.12
CA GLY A 51 -4.80 -11.58 -12.22
C GLY A 51 -5.12 -11.82 -10.75
N THR A 52 -4.09 -11.75 -9.92
CA THR A 52 -4.16 -11.86 -8.45
C THR A 52 -4.18 -10.49 -7.78
N ILE A 53 -4.51 -10.47 -6.48
CA ILE A 53 -4.39 -9.25 -5.67
C ILE A 53 -2.95 -8.72 -5.58
N SER A 54 -1.96 -9.61 -5.60
CA SER A 54 -0.55 -9.24 -5.61
C SER A 54 -0.17 -8.49 -6.89
N ASP A 55 -0.66 -8.96 -8.04
CA ASP A 55 -0.47 -8.28 -9.33
C ASP A 55 -1.06 -6.87 -9.27
N TYR A 56 -2.30 -6.75 -8.78
CA TYR A 56 -2.96 -5.47 -8.60
C TYR A 56 -2.13 -4.50 -7.75
N TYR A 57 -1.57 -4.99 -6.64
CA TYR A 57 -0.71 -4.21 -5.76
C TYR A 57 0.57 -3.76 -6.48
N TYR A 58 1.29 -4.66 -7.16
CA TYR A 58 2.54 -4.32 -7.82
C TYR A 58 2.36 -3.38 -9.01
N PHE A 59 1.29 -3.51 -9.80
CA PHE A 59 0.96 -2.55 -10.85
C PHE A 59 0.73 -1.14 -10.29
N ARG A 60 -0.03 -1.05 -9.19
CA ARG A 60 -0.27 0.24 -8.52
C ARG A 60 0.98 0.80 -7.87
N LYS A 61 1.82 -0.05 -7.29
CA LYS A 61 3.09 0.35 -6.69
C LYS A 61 3.96 1.00 -7.76
N GLN A 62 4.21 0.32 -8.87
CA GLN A 62 5.05 0.81 -9.97
C GLN A 62 4.56 2.13 -10.56
N THR A 63 3.25 2.35 -10.61
CA THR A 63 2.65 3.57 -11.16
C THR A 63 2.47 4.69 -10.13
N SER A 64 2.79 4.44 -8.85
CA SER A 64 2.60 5.43 -7.80
C SER A 64 3.55 6.64 -7.93
N PRO A 65 3.10 7.86 -7.57
CA PRO A 65 3.97 9.05 -7.56
C PRO A 65 5.22 8.87 -6.70
N PHE A 66 5.11 8.11 -5.60
CA PHE A 66 6.25 7.76 -4.76
C PHE A 66 7.31 6.97 -5.52
N MET A 67 6.92 5.91 -6.22
CA MET A 67 7.86 5.11 -7.02
C MET A 67 8.44 5.91 -8.20
N GLN A 68 7.65 6.79 -8.81
CA GLN A 68 8.15 7.70 -9.85
C GLN A 68 9.28 8.60 -9.31
N GLU A 69 9.10 9.18 -8.14
CA GLU A 69 10.12 10.02 -7.51
C GLU A 69 11.35 9.21 -7.06
N MET A 70 11.14 8.01 -6.52
CA MET A 70 12.22 7.09 -6.16
C MET A 70 13.06 6.69 -7.39
N ASN A 71 12.41 6.43 -8.52
CA ASN A 71 13.10 6.12 -9.77
C ASN A 71 13.87 7.33 -10.30
N ARG A 72 13.30 8.55 -10.19
CA ARG A 72 13.98 9.80 -10.58
C ARG A 72 15.24 10.05 -9.77
N SER A 73 15.18 9.88 -8.44
CA SER A 73 16.33 10.08 -7.56
C SER A 73 17.41 9.01 -7.78
N GLY A 74 17.01 7.74 -7.90
CA GLY A 74 17.92 6.64 -8.22
C GLY A 74 18.65 6.86 -9.54
N LYS A 75 17.94 7.28 -10.59
CA LYS A 75 18.55 7.63 -11.87
C LYS A 75 19.61 8.72 -11.73
N LYS A 76 19.31 9.81 -11.02
CA LYS A 76 20.25 10.92 -10.81
C LYS A 76 21.54 10.47 -10.09
N ILE A 77 21.42 9.57 -9.10
CA ILE A 77 22.57 9.02 -8.38
C ILE A 77 23.45 8.19 -9.31
N ILE A 78 22.83 7.29 -10.10
CA ILE A 78 23.55 6.44 -11.05
C ILE A 78 24.24 7.29 -12.12
N ASP A 79 23.52 8.26 -12.70
CA ASP A 79 24.07 9.14 -13.73
C ASP A 79 25.29 9.93 -13.20
N LEU A 80 25.23 10.43 -11.95
CA LEU A 80 26.36 11.11 -11.30
C LEU A 80 27.54 10.17 -11.04
N TRP A 81 27.26 8.94 -10.63
CA TRP A 81 28.31 7.95 -10.37
C TRP A 81 29.07 7.60 -11.64
N LEU A 82 28.35 7.41 -12.76
CA LEU A 82 28.94 7.12 -14.06
C LEU A 82 29.67 8.32 -14.66
N SER A 83 29.19 9.55 -14.48
CA SER A 83 29.87 10.75 -14.99
C SER A 83 31.21 11.00 -14.30
N ASN A 84 31.33 10.67 -13.02
CA ASN A 84 32.58 10.81 -12.28
C ASN A 84 33.65 9.79 -12.71
N GLU A 85 33.27 8.66 -13.32
CA GLU A 85 34.24 7.70 -13.87
C GLU A 85 34.88 8.18 -15.18
N GLU A 86 34.17 9.01 -15.97
CA GLU A 86 34.70 9.62 -17.19
C GLU A 86 35.68 10.77 -16.91
N GLU A 87 35.51 11.51 -15.80
CA GLU A 87 36.41 12.62 -15.41
C GLU A 87 37.76 12.15 -14.83
N ILE A 88 37.86 10.88 -14.42
CA ILE A 88 39.06 10.29 -13.81
C ILE A 88 39.91 9.50 -14.83
N ARG A 89 39.41 9.29 -16.05
CA ARG A 89 40.14 8.67 -17.17
C ARG A 89 40.81 9.70 -18.07
#